data_AF-A0A4Y2CZ34-F1
#
_entry.id   AF-A0A4Y2CZ34-F1
#
_cell.length_a   1.000
_cell.length_b   1.000
_cell.length_c   1.000
_cell.angle_alpha   90.00
_cell.angle_beta   90.00
_cell.angle_gamma   90.00
#
_symmetry.space_group_name_H-M   'P 1'
#
loop_
_entity.id
_entity.type
_entity.pdbx_description
1 polymer ?
#
loop_
_entity_poly.entity_id
_entity_poly.type
_entity_poly.pdbx_seq_one_letter_code
_entity_poly.pdbx_strand_id
1 'polypeptide(L)'
;MASKRKRLNLKEKIDVLEVAEKEKLSVRSLAERSHVGITQISELLKNKEGIRKMWVLNSNENLKYRKTETSEIDEALMKWFRSARAKNNPVSGILLQEKVREVGESLELETFKASHKWMAGKIPDTSQHIF
;
A
#
# COMPACT_ATOMS: atom_id res chain seq x y z
N MET A 1 41.97 -5.40 -1.72
CA MET A 1 41.12 -4.33 -2.29
C MET A 1 39.76 -4.36 -1.60
N ALA A 2 39.30 -3.27 -1.00
CA ALA A 2 38.01 -3.23 -0.33
C ALA A 2 36.89 -3.29 -1.38
N SER A 3 36.17 -4.41 -1.44
CA SER A 3 35.02 -4.58 -2.33
C SER A 3 33.97 -3.50 -2.02
N LYS A 4 33.45 -2.84 -3.07
CA LYS A 4 32.43 -1.80 -2.95
C LYS A 4 31.19 -2.41 -2.28
N ARG A 5 30.83 -1.93 -1.08
CA ARG A 5 29.70 -2.47 -0.29
C ARG A 5 28.41 -2.48 -1.15
N LYS A 6 27.92 -3.67 -1.51
CA LYS A 6 26.66 -3.86 -2.25
C LYS A 6 25.49 -3.46 -1.36
N ARG A 7 24.69 -2.49 -1.79
CA ARG A 7 23.40 -2.16 -1.16
C ARG A 7 22.30 -3.04 -1.75
N LEU A 8 21.54 -3.70 -0.89
CA LEU A 8 20.40 -4.54 -1.29
C LEU A 8 19.15 -3.69 -1.51
N ASN A 9 18.42 -3.96 -2.60
CA ASN A 9 17.08 -3.42 -2.81
C ASN A 9 16.03 -4.17 -1.95
N LEU A 10 14.78 -3.69 -1.90
CA LEU A 10 13.76 -4.28 -1.01
C LEU A 10 13.45 -5.74 -1.36
N LYS A 11 13.42 -6.09 -2.64
CA LYS A 11 13.18 -7.47 -3.10
C LYS A 11 14.33 -8.39 -2.68
N GLU A 12 15.58 -7.99 -2.94
CA GLU A 12 16.76 -8.75 -2.53
C GLU A 12 16.82 -8.95 -1.01
N LYS A 13 16.37 -7.96 -0.21
CA LYS A 13 16.28 -8.12 1.25
C LYS A 13 15.27 -9.19 1.67
N ILE A 14 14.14 -9.30 0.96
CA ILE A 14 13.11 -10.32 1.22
C ILE A 14 13.61 -11.70 0.82
N ASP A 15 14.26 -11.82 -0.34
CA ASP A 15 14.84 -13.09 -0.81
C ASP A 15 15.84 -13.64 0.22
N VAL A 16 16.70 -12.78 0.79
CA VAL A 16 17.63 -13.16 1.85
C VAL A 16 16.90 -13.65 3.11
N LEU A 17 15.80 -12.99 3.52
CA LEU A 17 15.00 -13.43 4.66
C LEU A 17 14.34 -14.79 4.43
N GLU A 18 13.81 -15.03 3.23
CA GLU A 18 13.20 -16.31 2.89
C GLU A 18 14.22 -17.46 2.89
N VAL A 19 15.40 -17.23 2.32
CA VAL A 19 16.49 -18.22 2.33
C VAL A 19 16.94 -18.49 3.76
N ALA A 20 17.07 -17.46 4.60
CA ALA A 20 17.44 -17.63 6.00
C ALA A 20 16.43 -18.50 6.78
N GLU A 21 15.13 -18.37 6.49
CA GLU A 21 14.08 -19.16 7.14
C GLU A 21 13.98 -20.59 6.59
N LYS A 22 14.09 -20.77 5.27
CA LYS A 22 13.99 -22.08 4.61
C LYS A 22 15.22 -22.96 4.89
N GLU A 23 16.41 -22.39 4.73
CA GLU A 23 17.67 -23.12 4.77
C GLU A 23 18.38 -23.03 6.13
N LYS A 24 17.90 -22.20 7.07
CA LYS A 24 18.45 -22.00 8.42
C LYS A 24 19.97 -21.74 8.43
N LEU A 25 20.46 -21.04 7.41
CA LEU A 25 21.88 -20.75 7.21
C LEU A 25 22.42 -19.78 8.26
N SER A 26 23.73 -19.89 8.52
CA SER A 26 24.44 -18.91 9.35
C SER A 26 24.55 -17.55 8.65
N VAL A 27 24.67 -16.48 9.44
CA VAL A 27 24.84 -15.09 8.95
C VAL A 27 26.00 -14.98 7.96
N ARG A 28 27.09 -15.74 8.20
CA ARG A 28 28.26 -15.78 7.33
C ARG A 28 27.95 -16.40 5.97
N SER A 29 27.25 -17.53 5.95
CA SER A 29 26.87 -18.21 4.71
C SER A 29 25.92 -17.36 3.86
N LEU A 30 24.99 -16.66 4.51
CA LEU A 30 24.08 -15.71 3.85
C LEU A 30 24.82 -14.51 3.25
N ALA A 31 25.82 -13.98 3.97
CA ALA A 31 26.66 -12.87 3.52
C ALA A 31 27.47 -13.24 2.27
N GLU A 32 28.07 -14.43 2.27
CA GLU A 32 28.83 -14.97 1.13
C GLU A 32 27.91 -15.19 -0.10
N ARG A 33 26.76 -15.86 0.08
CA ARG A 33 25.79 -16.11 -1.01
C ARG A 33 25.20 -14.83 -1.60
N SER A 34 24.99 -13.81 -0.78
CA SER A 34 24.39 -12.54 -1.21
C SER A 34 25.42 -11.52 -1.71
N HIS A 35 26.71 -11.82 -1.57
CA HIS A 35 27.84 -10.91 -1.78
C HIS A 35 27.69 -9.59 -1.00
N VAL A 36 27.32 -9.70 0.28
CA VAL A 36 27.00 -8.58 1.17
C VAL A 36 27.82 -8.71 2.46
N GLY A 37 28.09 -7.59 3.14
CA GLY A 37 28.79 -7.62 4.42
C GLY A 37 28.00 -8.31 5.53
N ILE A 38 28.70 -9.03 6.41
CA ILE A 38 28.12 -9.75 7.57
C ILE A 38 27.25 -8.81 8.43
N THR A 39 27.73 -7.60 8.70
CA THR A 39 27.00 -6.58 9.48
C THR A 39 25.66 -6.24 8.85
N GLN A 40 25.59 -6.12 7.53
CA GLN A 40 24.37 -5.78 6.81
C GLN A 40 23.36 -6.92 6.85
N ILE A 41 23.79 -8.18 6.78
CA ILE A 41 22.90 -9.35 6.98
C ILE A 41 22.40 -9.40 8.44
N SER A 42 23.27 -9.16 9.41
CA SER A 42 22.90 -9.12 10.83
C SER A 42 21.84 -8.03 11.12
N GLU A 43 22.03 -6.82 10.60
CA GLU A 43 21.05 -5.72 10.73
C GLU A 43 19.73 -6.05 10.03
N LEU A 44 19.81 -6.65 8.84
CA LEU A 44 18.65 -7.08 8.06
C LEU A 44 17.82 -8.12 8.82
N LEU A 45 18.46 -9.13 9.43
CA LEU A 45 17.78 -10.14 10.25
C LEU A 45 17.16 -9.56 11.54
N LYS A 46 17.83 -8.58 12.17
CA LYS A 46 17.27 -7.84 13.32
C LYS A 46 16.03 -7.04 12.93
N ASN A 47 16.02 -6.42 11.74
CA ASN A 47 14.90 -5.63 11.23
C ASN A 47 13.98 -6.39 10.27
N LYS A 48 13.89 -7.73 10.41
CA LYS A 48 13.11 -8.58 9.49
C LYS A 48 11.64 -8.20 9.41
N GLU A 49 11.03 -7.82 10.53
CA GLU A 49 9.61 -7.45 10.59
C GLU A 49 9.35 -6.13 9.88
N GLY A 50 10.20 -5.12 10.08
CA GLY A 50 10.09 -3.84 9.39
C GLY A 50 10.24 -3.99 7.88
N ILE A 51 11.15 -4.85 7.43
CA ILE A 51 11.36 -5.14 6.01
C ILE A 51 10.15 -5.87 5.40
N ARG A 52 9.60 -6.88 6.08
CA ARG A 52 8.37 -7.57 5.64
C ARG A 52 7.18 -6.62 5.58
N LYS A 53 7.02 -5.74 6.57
CA LYS A 53 5.97 -4.71 6.58
C LYS A 53 6.14 -3.76 5.39
N MET A 54 7.35 -3.27 5.12
CA MET A 54 7.63 -2.46 3.93
C MET A 54 7.33 -3.21 2.63
N TRP A 55 7.64 -4.50 2.54
CA TRP A 55 7.33 -5.31 1.35
C TRP A 55 5.83 -5.43 1.11
N VAL A 56 5.04 -5.69 2.15
CA VAL A 56 3.57 -5.74 2.07
C VAL A 56 2.99 -4.38 1.71
N LEU A 57 3.47 -3.30 2.32
CA LEU A 57 3.04 -1.93 2.02
C LEU A 57 3.40 -1.51 0.60
N ASN A 58 4.53 -1.96 0.05
CA ASN A 58 4.98 -1.62 -1.29
C ASN A 58 4.33 -2.49 -2.37
N SER A 59 4.03 -3.76 -2.06
CA SER A 59 3.31 -4.68 -2.97
C SER A 59 1.83 -4.32 -3.09
N ASN A 60 1.26 -3.72 -2.03
CA ASN A 60 0.01 -3.00 -2.12
C ASN A 60 0.29 -1.59 -2.66
N GLU A 61 0.36 -1.43 -3.98
CA GLU A 61 0.28 -0.08 -4.59
C GLU A 61 -0.95 0.71 -4.09
N ASN A 62 -1.97 0.00 -3.61
CA ASN A 62 -3.17 0.52 -2.95
C ASN A 62 -2.95 1.12 -1.54
N LEU A 63 -1.81 0.91 -0.88
CA LEU A 63 -1.49 1.52 0.43
C LEU A 63 -0.69 2.83 0.31
N LYS A 64 -0.43 3.32 -0.91
CA LYS A 64 0.04 4.70 -1.13
C LYS A 64 -0.96 5.76 -0.68
N TYR A 65 -2.22 5.38 -0.44
CA TYR A 65 -3.14 6.21 0.33
C TYR A 65 -2.66 6.18 1.79
N ARG A 66 -1.88 7.21 2.16
CA ARG A 66 -1.63 7.56 3.56
C ARG A 66 -2.94 7.37 4.34
N LYS A 67 -2.88 6.75 5.52
CA LYS A 67 -3.95 6.85 6.52
C LYS A 67 -4.11 8.31 6.93
N THR A 68 -4.83 9.07 6.13
CA THR A 68 -5.44 10.34 6.50
C THR A 68 -6.82 10.04 7.10
N GLU A 69 -7.41 10.97 7.84
CA GLU A 69 -8.81 10.85 8.32
C GLU A 69 -9.79 10.49 7.18
N THR A 70 -9.42 10.83 5.94
CA THR A 70 -10.18 10.54 4.72
C THR A 70 -9.98 9.12 4.17
N SER A 71 -9.04 8.32 4.70
CA SER A 71 -8.77 6.96 4.25
C SER A 71 -9.93 6.01 4.53
N GLU A 72 -10.63 6.21 5.65
CA GLU A 72 -11.80 5.40 6.00
C GLU A 72 -12.99 5.73 5.07
N ILE A 73 -13.15 7.01 4.74
CA ILE A 73 -14.12 7.47 3.74
C ILE A 73 -13.79 6.89 2.37
N ASP A 74 -12.51 6.93 1.95
CA ASP A 74 -12.04 6.37 0.69
C ASP A 74 -12.36 4.87 0.57
N GLU A 75 -12.06 4.09 1.61
CA GLU A 75 -12.30 2.65 1.63
C GLU A 75 -13.80 2.31 1.56
N ALA A 76 -14.62 2.99 2.37
CA ALA A 76 -16.07 2.80 2.38
C ALA A 76 -16.69 3.19 1.02
N LEU A 77 -16.25 4.30 0.44
CA LEU A 77 -16.71 4.76 -0.87
C LEU A 77 -16.33 3.78 -1.99
N MET A 78 -15.09 3.27 -1.98
CA MET A 78 -14.62 2.29 -2.96
C MET A 78 -15.36 0.95 -2.85
N LYS A 79 -15.67 0.50 -1.63
CA LYS A 79 -16.47 -0.72 -1.40
C LYS A 79 -17.88 -0.55 -1.95
N TRP A 80 -18.50 0.60 -1.73
CA TRP A 80 -19.80 0.92 -2.30
C TRP A 80 -19.74 0.98 -3.83
N PHE A 81 -18.76 1.69 -4.40
CA PHE A 81 -18.62 1.84 -5.86
C PHE A 81 -18.48 0.49 -6.56
N ARG A 82 -17.65 -0.41 -6.02
CA ARG A 82 -17.51 -1.78 -6.53
C ARG A 82 -18.83 -2.55 -6.47
N SER A 83 -19.58 -2.38 -5.40
CA SER A 83 -20.90 -3.03 -5.23
C SER A 83 -21.94 -2.49 -6.21
N ALA A 84 -21.93 -1.18 -6.48
CA ALA A 84 -22.81 -0.55 -7.46
C ALA A 84 -22.48 -1.00 -8.89
N ARG A 85 -21.19 -1.05 -9.25
CA ARG A 85 -20.73 -1.56 -10.56
C ARG A 85 -21.03 -3.04 -10.75
N ALA A 86 -20.88 -3.87 -9.71
CA ALA A 86 -21.27 -5.28 -9.76
C ALA A 86 -22.77 -5.48 -10.02
N LYS A 87 -23.60 -4.51 -9.63
CA LYS A 87 -25.04 -4.49 -9.90
C LYS A 87 -25.40 -3.82 -11.23
N ASN A 88 -24.41 -3.44 -12.05
CA ASN A 88 -24.56 -2.65 -13.27
C ASN A 88 -25.30 -1.30 -13.07
N ASN A 89 -25.27 -0.75 -11.86
CA ASN A 89 -25.88 0.55 -11.60
C ASN A 89 -24.96 1.66 -12.15
N PRO A 90 -25.48 2.58 -12.97
CA PRO A 90 -24.75 3.77 -13.36
C PRO A 90 -24.53 4.65 -12.12
N VAL A 91 -23.26 4.94 -11.82
CA VAL A 91 -22.89 5.84 -10.73
C VAL A 91 -22.68 7.22 -11.33
N SER A 92 -23.66 8.11 -11.14
CA SER A 92 -23.53 9.52 -11.55
C SER A 92 -22.69 10.30 -10.52
N GLY A 93 -22.16 11.46 -10.93
CA GLY A 93 -21.43 12.35 -10.03
C GLY A 93 -22.27 12.83 -8.83
N ILE A 94 -23.58 12.98 -9.01
CA ILE A 94 -24.52 13.38 -7.96
C ILE A 94 -24.68 12.25 -6.93
N LEU A 95 -24.94 11.02 -7.40
CA LEU A 95 -25.00 9.82 -6.55
C LEU A 95 -23.72 9.63 -5.75
N LEU A 96 -22.58 9.96 -6.37
CA LEU A 96 -21.30 9.90 -5.68
C LEU A 96 -21.20 10.94 -4.56
N GLN A 97 -21.59 12.18 -4.82
CA GLN A 97 -21.58 13.26 -3.82
C GLN A 97 -22.46 12.92 -2.62
N GLU A 98 -23.68 12.43 -2.87
CA GLU A 98 -24.59 11.96 -1.83
C GLU A 98 -23.95 10.85 -1.00
N LYS A 99 -23.34 9.85 -1.67
CA LYS A 99 -22.69 8.76 -0.96
C LYS A 99 -21.50 9.21 -0.12
N VAL A 100 -20.70 10.15 -0.61
CA VAL A 100 -19.59 10.72 0.15
C VAL A 100 -20.09 11.42 1.41
N ARG A 101 -21.21 12.16 1.31
CA ARG A 101 -21.84 12.80 2.47
C ARG A 101 -22.33 11.78 3.49
N GLU A 102 -23.09 10.77 3.03
CA GLU A 102 -23.59 9.68 3.90
C GLU A 102 -22.46 8.94 4.63
N VAL A 103 -21.35 8.65 3.92
CA VAL A 103 -20.18 7.98 4.51
C VAL A 103 -19.48 8.89 5.51
N GLY A 104 -19.38 10.20 5.23
CA GLY A 104 -18.81 11.18 6.17
C GLY A 104 -19.64 11.31 7.45
N GLU A 105 -20.97 11.40 7.32
CA GLU A 105 -21.91 11.42 8.45
C GLU A 105 -21.81 10.12 9.29
N SER A 106 -21.75 8.96 8.63
CA SER A 106 -21.65 7.66 9.32
C SER A 106 -20.33 7.47 10.08
N LEU A 107 -19.29 8.22 9.75
CA LEU A 107 -17.97 8.16 10.38
C LEU A 107 -17.73 9.32 11.36
N GLU A 108 -18.78 10.09 11.73
CA GLU A 108 -18.70 11.28 12.60
C GLU A 108 -17.75 12.36 12.07
N LEU A 109 -17.44 12.34 10.77
CA LEU A 109 -16.61 13.31 10.07
C LEU A 109 -17.51 14.37 9.42
N GLU A 110 -18.44 14.97 10.18
CA GLU A 110 -19.43 15.94 9.68
C GLU A 110 -18.79 17.19 9.04
N THR A 111 -17.53 17.49 9.40
CA THR A 111 -16.76 18.61 8.82
C THR A 111 -16.08 18.26 7.50
N PHE A 112 -16.11 16.99 7.07
CA PHE A 112 -15.50 16.55 5.84
C PHE A 112 -16.26 17.07 4.62
N LYS A 113 -15.68 18.06 3.94
CA LYS A 113 -16.12 18.50 2.61
C LYS A 113 -15.23 17.90 1.54
N ALA A 114 -15.75 16.91 0.84
CA ALA A 114 -15.13 16.39 -0.37
C ALA A 114 -15.09 17.46 -1.46
N SER A 115 -13.89 17.98 -1.74
CA SER A 115 -13.71 18.88 -2.89
C SER A 115 -13.94 18.12 -4.20
N HIS A 116 -14.36 18.82 -5.25
CA HIS A 116 -14.47 18.26 -6.60
C HIS A 116 -13.17 17.57 -7.05
N LYS A 117 -12.02 18.17 -6.77
CA LYS A 117 -10.69 17.59 -7.07
C LYS A 117 -10.42 16.30 -6.28
N TRP A 118 -10.84 16.26 -5.02
CA TRP A 118 -10.70 15.06 -4.20
C TRP A 118 -11.56 13.92 -4.77
N MET A 119 -12.83 14.17 -5.12
CA MET A 119 -13.71 13.14 -5.69
C MET A 119 -13.19 12.59 -7.03
N ALA A 120 -12.77 13.48 -7.94
CA ALA A 120 -12.26 13.09 -9.26
C ALA A 120 -11.00 12.21 -9.19
N GLY A 121 -10.18 12.36 -8.14
CA GLY A 121 -8.96 11.56 -7.94
C GLY A 121 -9.19 10.19 -7.30
N LYS A 122 -10.40 9.88 -6.81
CA LYS A 122 -10.69 8.63 -6.09
C LYS A 122 -11.36 7.57 -6.94
N ILE A 123 -12.07 7.97 -8.00
CA ILE A 123 -12.74 7.02 -8.89
C ILE A 123 -12.00 6.93 -10.21
N PRO A 124 -11.40 5.77 -10.53
CA PRO A 124 -10.91 5.53 -11.87
C PRO A 124 -12.13 5.49 -12.79
N ASP A 125 -12.19 6.44 -13.73
CA ASP A 125 -13.19 6.54 -14.80
C ASP A 125 -14.51 7.30 -14.47
N THR A 126 -14.39 8.55 -14.04
CA THR A 126 -15.50 9.54 -14.16
C THR A 126 -15.35 10.47 -15.37
N SER A 127 -14.43 10.16 -16.30
CA SER A 127 -14.12 11.04 -17.44
C SER A 127 -15.02 10.87 -18.67
N GLN A 128 -16.12 10.09 -18.64
CA GLN A 128 -16.94 9.96 -19.85
C GLN A 128 -18.45 10.19 -19.77
N HIS A 129 -19.09 10.30 -18.61
CA HIS A 129 -20.51 10.68 -18.60
C HIS A 129 -20.86 11.57 -17.40
N ILE A 130 -20.52 12.84 -17.53
CA ILE A 130 -21.26 13.92 -16.88
C ILE A 130 -22.33 14.35 -17.90
N PHE A 131 -23.54 13.81 -17.74
CA PHE A 131 -24.78 14.42 -18.19
C PHE A 131 -25.70 14.49 -16.96
#